data_AF-A0A941SWL2-F1
#
_entry.id   AF-A0A941SWL2-F1
#
_cell.length_a   1.000
_cell.length_b   1.000
_cell.length_c   1.000
_cell.angle_alpha   90.00
_cell.angle_beta   90.00
_cell.angle_gamma   90.00
#
_symmetry.space_group_name_H-M   'P 1'
#
loop_
_entity.id
_entity.type
_entity.pdbx_description
1 polymer ?
#
loop_
_entity_poly.entity_id
_entity_poly.type
_entity_poly.pdbx_seq_one_letter_code
_entity_poly.pdbx_strand_id
1 'polypeptide(L)'
;MQSSSIILGAAIVCEVAATSALKASDGFTRLGPSIATAVGYLVSFYLLSQALKTIPVGVAYAVWSGLGIVLIAAIGWLVFGQRLDAPALLGMALII
;
A
#
# COMPACT_ATOMS: atom_id res chain seq x y z
N MET A 1 12.12 -4.91 -18.96
CA MET A 1 10.65 -4.84 -18.71
C MET A 1 10.21 -5.73 -17.55
N GLN A 2 10.66 -6.99 -17.43
CA GLN A 2 10.16 -7.92 -16.41
C GLN A 2 10.56 -7.57 -14.95
N SER A 3 11.77 -7.03 -14.72
CA SER A 3 12.25 -6.71 -13.37
C SER A 3 11.48 -5.56 -12.69
N SER A 4 11.03 -4.57 -13.47
CA SER A 4 10.40 -3.36 -12.92
C SER A 4 8.99 -3.59 -12.39
N SER A 5 8.22 -4.48 -13.03
CA SER A 5 6.89 -4.87 -12.55
C SER A 5 6.96 -5.66 -11.24
N ILE A 6 8.00 -6.49 -11.08
CA ILE A 6 8.26 -7.22 -9.83
C ILE A 6 8.64 -6.24 -8.71
N ILE A 7 9.47 -5.24 -9.01
CA ILE A 7 9.84 -4.17 -8.08
C ILE A 7 8.61 -3.35 -7.68
N LEU A 8 7.73 -3.03 -8.62
CA LEU A 8 6.47 -2.32 -8.35
C LEU A 8 5.55 -3.15 -7.43
N GLY A 9 5.41 -4.45 -7.71
CA GLY A 9 4.67 -5.37 -6.86
C GLY A 9 5.25 -5.44 -5.44
N ALA A 10 6.58 -5.53 -5.31
CA ALA A 10 7.26 -5.50 -4.02
C ALA A 10 7.04 -4.16 -3.28
N ALA A 11 7.05 -3.03 -4.00
CA ALA A 11 6.75 -1.72 -3.43
C ALA A 11 5.34 -1.69 -2.81
N ILE A 12 4.35 -2.24 -3.53
CA ILE A 12 2.96 -2.32 -3.07
C ILE A 12 2.84 -3.21 -1.83
N VAL A 13 3.47 -4.39 -1.82
CA VAL A 13 3.44 -5.29 -0.66
C VAL A 13 4.09 -4.63 0.56
N CYS A 14 5.22 -3.93 0.38
CA CYS A 14 5.86 -3.16 1.45
C CYS A 14 4.97 -2.02 1.96
N GLU A 15 4.29 -1.31 1.07
CA GLU A 15 3.36 -0.24 1.45
C GLU A 15 2.20 -0.81 2.27
N VAL A 16 1.56 -1.87 1.78
CA VAL A 16 0.42 -2.52 2.43
C VAL A 16 0.84 -3.01 3.83
N ALA A 17 2.03 -3.58 3.96
CA ALA A 17 2.59 -3.97 5.26
C ALA A 17 2.85 -2.74 6.16
N ALA A 18 3.40 -1.65 5.62
CA ALA A 18 3.64 -0.41 6.35
C ALA A 18 2.34 0.24 6.82
N THR A 19 1.30 0.29 5.99
CA THR A 19 -0.02 0.82 6.35
C THR A 19 -0.72 -0.05 7.39
N SER A 20 -0.55 -1.37 7.30
CA SER A 20 -1.05 -2.29 8.32
C SER A 20 -0.34 -2.07 9.66
N ALA A 21 0.99 -1.90 9.64
CA ALA A 21 1.77 -1.53 10.82
C ALA A 21 1.37 -0.15 11.36
N LEU A 22 1.03 0.81 10.49
CA LEU A 22 0.56 2.13 10.89
C LEU A 22 -0.71 2.02 11.72
N LYS A 23 -1.68 1.21 11.26
CA LYS A 23 -2.90 0.94 12.02
C LYS A 23 -2.60 0.30 13.38
N ALA A 24 -1.64 -0.63 13.41
CA ALA A 24 -1.20 -1.29 14.64
C ALA A 24 -0.35 -0.38 15.57
N SER A 25 0.16 0.75 15.08
CA SER A 25 0.95 1.70 15.86
C SER A 25 0.12 2.54 16.83
N ASP A 26 -1.21 2.53 16.67
CA ASP A 26 -2.16 3.26 17.49
C ASP A 26 -1.81 4.76 17.60
N GLY A 27 -1.70 5.40 16.43
CA GLY A 27 -1.29 6.81 16.34
C GLY A 27 0.17 7.04 16.76
N PHE A 28 1.05 6.10 16.42
CA PHE A 28 2.49 6.11 16.77
C PHE A 28 2.84 5.97 18.26
N THR A 29 1.89 5.65 19.13
CA THR A 29 2.16 5.41 20.56
C THR A 29 3.00 4.14 20.80
N ARG A 30 2.92 3.14 19.92
CA ARG A 30 3.72 1.91 20.01
C ARG A 30 4.98 1.98 19.14
N LEU A 31 6.14 2.13 19.78
CA LEU A 31 7.45 2.26 19.12
C LEU A 31 7.77 1.18 18.08
N GLY A 32 7.50 -0.10 18.38
CA GLY A 32 7.78 -1.21 17.45
C GLY A 32 7.08 -1.06 16.09
N PRO A 33 5.74 -1.07 16.03
CA PRO A 33 5.00 -0.85 14.79
C PRO A 33 5.22 0.54 14.18
N SER A 34 5.51 1.58 14.96
CA SER A 34 5.90 2.90 14.44
C SER A 34 7.16 2.84 13.59
N ILE A 35 8.21 2.16 14.07
CA ILE A 35 9.47 1.98 13.33
C ILE A 35 9.22 1.15 12.08
N ALA A 36 8.47 0.05 12.19
CA ALA A 36 8.11 -0.79 11.05
C ALA A 36 7.37 -0.01 9.96
N THR A 37 6.47 0.90 10.36
CA THR A 37 5.74 1.80 9.46
C THR A 37 6.70 2.72 8.71
N ALA A 38 7.57 3.43 9.44
CA ALA A 38 8.50 4.38 8.84
C ALA A 38 9.46 3.69 7.86
N VAL A 39 10.07 2.57 8.28
CA VAL A 39 10.98 1.79 7.44
C VAL A 39 10.24 1.20 6.24
N GLY A 40 9.04 0.64 6.44
CA GLY A 40 8.25 0.05 5.38
C GLY A 40 7.87 1.05 4.29
N TYR A 41 7.44 2.26 4.68
CA TYR A 41 7.16 3.34 3.72
C TYR A 41 8.43 3.79 2.99
N LEU A 42 9.56 3.96 3.67
CA LEU A 42 10.83 4.32 3.03
C LEU A 42 11.26 3.29 1.98
N VAL A 43 11.18 2.01 2.31
CA VAL A 43 11.50 0.92 1.38
C VAL A 43 10.52 0.90 0.21
N SER A 44 9.23 1.04 0.45
CA SER A 44 8.21 1.09 -0.60
C SER A 44 8.47 2.24 -1.58
N PHE A 45 8.69 3.46 -1.08
CA PHE A 45 8.98 4.63 -1.90
C PHE A 45 10.28 4.49 -2.70
N TYR A 46 11.31 3.87 -2.11
CA TYR A 46 12.55 3.59 -2.81
C TYR A 46 12.34 2.62 -3.98
N LEU A 47 11.59 1.53 -3.76
CA LEU A 47 11.24 0.57 -4.79
C LEU A 47 10.37 1.20 -5.89
N LEU A 48 9.40 2.03 -5.52
CA LEU A 48 8.59 2.79 -6.46
C LEU A 48 9.46 3.71 -7.32
N SER A 49 10.37 4.48 -6.69
CA SER A 49 11.33 5.34 -7.41
C SER A 49 12.15 4.55 -8.43
N GLN A 50 12.57 3.33 -8.09
CA GLN A 50 13.29 2.46 -9.01
C GLN A 50 12.40 1.96 -10.15
N ALA A 51 11.13 1.61 -9.90
CA ALA A 51 10.18 1.21 -10.93
C ALA A 51 9.89 2.35 -11.93
N LEU A 52 9.77 3.58 -11.43
CA LEU A 52 9.52 4.79 -12.21
C LEU A 52 10.62 5.11 -13.23
N LYS A 53 11.85 4.57 -13.08
CA LYS A 53 12.92 4.72 -14.08
C LYS A 53 12.61 4.03 -15.41
N THR A 54 11.63 3.14 -15.43
CA THR A 54 11.34 2.27 -16.58
C THR A 54 9.86 2.22 -16.95
N ILE A 55 8.98 2.48 -15.99
CA ILE A 55 7.53 2.52 -16.19
C ILE A 55 7.10 3.99 -16.22
N PRO A 56 6.27 4.42 -17.20
CA PRO A 56 5.70 5.75 -17.20
C PRO A 56 5.01 6.06 -15.87
N VAL A 57 5.26 7.26 -15.34
CA VAL A 57 4.82 7.65 -13.99
C VAL A 57 3.32 7.45 -13.81
N GLY A 58 2.50 7.80 -14.81
CA GLY A 58 1.05 7.61 -14.76
C GLY A 58 0.63 6.14 -14.58
N VAL A 59 1.28 5.21 -15.29
CA VAL A 59 0.98 3.77 -15.18
C VAL A 59 1.42 3.23 -13.83
N ALA A 60 2.62 3.60 -13.38
CA ALA A 60 3.15 3.17 -12.10
C ALA A 60 2.26 3.63 -10.94
N TYR A 61 1.85 4.91 -10.92
CA TYR A 61 0.95 5.44 -9.89
C TYR A 61 -0.46 4.84 -9.96
N ALA A 62 -1.01 4.63 -11.16
CA ALA A 62 -2.32 4.00 -11.29
C ALA A 62 -2.32 2.58 -10.70
N VAL A 63 -1.30 1.77 -10.99
CA VAL A 63 -1.18 0.41 -10.46
C VAL A 63 -0.85 0.41 -8.97
N TRP A 64 0.09 1.27 -8.54
CA TRP A 64 0.51 1.40 -7.15
C TRP A 64 -0.66 1.81 -6.25
N SER A 65 -1.34 2.90 -6.57
CA SER A 65 -2.49 3.38 -5.81
C SER A 65 -3.70 2.45 -5.91
N GLY A 66 -4.04 1.95 -7.11
CA GLY A 66 -5.20 1.09 -7.30
C GLY A 66 -5.08 -0.24 -6.54
N LEU A 67 -3.96 -0.94 -6.74
CA LEU A 67 -3.73 -2.22 -6.06
C LEU A 67 -3.49 -2.03 -4.56
N GLY A 68 -2.78 -0.96 -4.17
CA GLY A 68 -2.55 -0.61 -2.77
C GLY A 68 -3.85 -0.43 -2.00
N ILE A 69 -4.80 0.37 -2.53
CA ILE A 69 -6.10 0.60 -1.90
C ILE A 69 -6.89 -0.69 -1.74
N VAL A 70 -6.97 -1.52 -2.80
CA VAL A 70 -7.69 -2.80 -2.75
C VAL A 70 -7.11 -3.74 -1.68
N LEU A 71 -5.78 -3.86 -1.62
CA LEU A 71 -5.10 -4.72 -0.66
C LEU A 71 -5.22 -4.19 0.77
N ILE A 72 -5.07 -2.88 0.99
CA ILE A 72 -5.25 -2.26 2.30
C ILE A 72 -6.69 -2.46 2.79
N ALA A 73 -7.68 -2.27 1.92
CA ALA A 73 -9.08 -2.52 2.26
C ALA A 73 -9.34 -4.00 2.61
N ALA A 74 -8.76 -4.93 1.84
CA ALA A 74 -8.85 -6.35 2.12
C ALA A 74 -8.22 -6.73 3.47
N ILE A 75 -7.05 -6.17 3.80
CA ILE A 75 -6.41 -6.38 5.11
C ILE A 75 -7.22 -5.72 6.23
N GLY A 76 -7.74 -4.51 6.01
CA GLY A 76 -8.65 -3.83 6.92
C GLY A 76 -9.84 -4.71 7.32
N TRP A 77 -10.43 -5.38 6.34
CA TRP A 77 -11.52 -6.31 6.56
C TRP A 77 -11.10 -7.62 7.24
N LEU A 78 -10.05 -8.28 6.75
CA LEU A 78 -9.63 -9.60 7.22
C LEU A 78 -8.90 -9.59 8.57
N VAL A 79 -8.02 -8.61 8.80
CA VAL A 79 -7.12 -8.56 9.97
C VAL A 79 -7.68 -7.63 11.04
N PHE A 80 -8.23 -6.48 10.66
CA PHE A 80 -8.73 -5.48 11.61
C PHE A 80 -10.25 -5.55 11.81
N GLY A 81 -10.94 -6.44 11.12
CA GLY A 81 -12.39 -6.61 11.24
C GLY A 81 -13.21 -5.39 10.81
N GLN A 82 -12.63 -4.48 10.02
CA GLN A 82 -13.35 -3.31 9.52
C GLN A 82 -14.44 -3.78 8.56
N ARG A 83 -15.70 -3.45 8.86
CA ARG A 83 -16.80 -3.72 7.94
C ARG A 83 -16.62 -2.90 6.68
N LEU A 84 -16.47 -3.60 5.57
CA LEU A 84 -16.43 -3.00 4.25
C LEU A 84 -17.88 -2.82 3.79
N ASP A 85 -18.47 -1.66 4.10
CA ASP A 85 -19.85 -1.37 3.75
C ASP A 85 -20.01 -1.17 2.23
N ALA A 86 -21.20 -1.48 1.69
CA ALA A 86 -21.53 -1.30 0.27
C ALA A 86 -21.16 0.10 -0.29
N PRO A 87 -21.41 1.23 0.40
CA PRO A 87 -20.94 2.54 -0.06
C PRO A 87 -19.41 2.69 -0.09
N ALA A 88 -18.66 2.03 0.79
CA ALA A 88 -17.20 2.04 0.74
C ALA A 88 -16.70 1.27 -0.50
N LEU A 89 -17.33 0.14 -0.82
CA LEU A 89 -17.03 -0.61 -2.04
C LEU A 89 -17.33 0.21 -3.31
N LEU A 90 -18.48 0.86 -3.34
CA LEU A 90 -18.88 1.75 -4.45
C LEU A 90 -17.91 2.93 -4.60
N GLY A 91 -17.50 3.56 -3.50
CA GLY A 91 -16.52 4.64 -3.51
C GLY A 91 -15.18 4.18 -4.07
N MET A 92 -14.68 3.01 -3.64
CA MET A 92 -13.43 2.44 -4.18
C MET A 92 -13.55 2.11 -5.67
N ALA A 93 -14.67 1.54 -6.11
CA ALA A 93 -14.91 1.22 -7.51
C ALA A 93 -15.06 2.45 -8.42
N LEU A 94 -15.35 3.62 -7.86
CA LEU A 94 -15.44 4.88 -8.61
C LEU A 94 -14.07 5.59 -8.74
N ILE A 95 -13.17 5.33 -7.78
CA ILE A 95 -11.82 5.93 -7.75
C ILE A 95 -10.86 5.16 -8.67
N ILE A 96 -11.04 3.84 -8.78
CA ILE A 96 -10.25 2.93 -9.61
C ILE A 96 -10.82 2.89 -11.03
#